data_AF-A0A1F9U3H0-F1
#
_entry.id   AF-A0A1F9U3H0-F1
#
_cell.length_a   1.000
_cell.length_b   1.000
_cell.length_c   1.000
_cell.angle_alpha   90.00
_cell.angle_beta   90.00
_cell.angle_gamma   90.00
#
_symmetry.space_group_name_H-M   'P 1'
#
loop_
_entity.id
_entity.type
_entity.pdbx_description
1 polymer ?
#
loop_
_entity_poly.entity_id
_entity_poly.type
_entity_poly.pdbx_seq_one_letter_code
_entity_poly.pdbx_strand_id
1 'polypeptide(L)'
;MNIKRFAIFTLVTAGLAGGGFYLWKIYRHTGHETAPAAKTIYHCPMHPTYISDKPGDCPICGMKLVLIEEEKHEAAVSDLPEGRAPVSLTQERQQLIGVRTSSVSMRDMEIIVRASGRVAYDPDLYNAIVEHVEALKAKEKTKGSPMAEVHERADSMVRSSGLRLRQMGLSQPQIDEMTRKTKTPTNLLLSEKGGAMWIYAQIYEHEAGLVKSGQMMDVISSANPGRTLSGKVIAVDTILNPETRTLRVRGEIPNPEGLLQPEMYVDALIHVNLGNKLAVPKEAVLDSGQRKIIFVEESPGRFTPREIRIGKEAESFYEVVSGVVEGENVVVSANFLLDSESRIKSSLSQSGAGHSH
;
A
#
# COMPACT_ATOMS: atom_id res chain seq x y z
N MET A 1 -34.35 33.07 -48.39
CA MET A 1 -35.34 32.33 -47.58
C MET A 1 -35.19 30.84 -47.88
N ASN A 2 -34.77 30.06 -46.87
CA ASN A 2 -34.94 28.61 -46.66
C ASN A 2 -34.46 27.56 -47.70
N ILE A 3 -33.15 27.52 -48.02
CA ILE A 3 -32.50 26.30 -48.56
C ILE A 3 -31.48 25.67 -47.59
N LYS A 4 -30.94 26.44 -46.63
CA LYS A 4 -29.95 25.93 -45.66
C LYS A 4 -30.53 25.11 -44.49
N ARG A 5 -31.85 25.05 -44.33
CA ARG A 5 -32.51 24.29 -43.23
C ARG A 5 -32.77 22.81 -43.55
N PHE A 6 -32.77 22.41 -44.82
CA PHE A 6 -33.07 21.03 -45.20
C PHE A 6 -31.84 20.10 -45.17
N ALA A 7 -30.65 20.64 -45.45
CA ALA A 7 -29.40 19.86 -45.45
C ALA A 7 -28.89 19.49 -44.04
N ILE A 8 -29.36 20.19 -43.00
CA ILE A 8 -28.98 19.90 -41.60
C ILE A 8 -29.82 18.74 -41.05
N PHE A 9 -31.05 18.54 -41.53
CA PHE A 9 -31.92 17.46 -41.03
C PHE A 9 -31.57 16.09 -41.61
N THR A 10 -30.98 16.01 -42.80
CA THR A 10 -30.54 14.74 -43.41
C THR A 10 -29.17 14.25 -42.92
N LEU A 11 -28.30 15.14 -42.43
CA LEU A 11 -27.01 14.76 -41.84
C LEU A 11 -27.11 14.34 -40.37
N VAL A 12 -28.10 14.85 -39.62
CA VAL A 12 -28.33 14.45 -38.22
C VAL A 12 -29.01 13.08 -38.12
N THR A 13 -29.87 12.71 -39.08
CA THR A 13 -30.51 11.38 -39.11
C THR A 13 -29.54 10.26 -39.51
N ALA A 14 -28.57 10.53 -40.38
CA ALA A 14 -27.52 9.56 -40.71
C ALA A 14 -26.50 9.35 -39.55
N GLY A 15 -26.21 10.39 -38.77
CA GLY A 15 -25.34 10.30 -37.59
C GLY A 15 -25.95 9.51 -36.41
N LEU A 16 -27.26 9.59 -36.22
CA LEU A 16 -27.96 8.86 -35.15
C LEU A 16 -28.17 7.37 -35.46
N ALA A 17 -28.32 6.98 -36.73
CA ALA A 17 -28.42 5.57 -37.11
C ALA A 17 -27.04 4.84 -37.08
N GLY A 18 -25.96 5.53 -37.44
CA GLY A 18 -24.60 4.97 -37.40
C GLY A 18 -24.04 4.80 -35.97
N GLY A 19 -24.33 5.75 -35.08
CA GLY A 19 -23.92 5.68 -33.67
C GLY A 19 -24.62 4.55 -32.89
N GLY A 20 -25.90 4.30 -33.19
CA GLY A 20 -26.67 3.23 -32.55
C GLY A 20 -26.17 1.83 -32.88
N PHE A 21 -25.73 1.58 -34.12
CA PHE A 21 -25.22 0.25 -34.52
C PHE A 21 -23.81 -0.04 -33.96
N TYR A 22 -22.95 0.98 -33.86
CA TYR A 22 -21.61 0.82 -33.29
C TYR A 22 -21.66 0.66 -31.75
N LEU A 23 -22.56 1.37 -31.08
CA LEU A 23 -22.82 1.18 -29.64
C LEU A 23 -23.54 -0.15 -29.34
N TRP A 24 -24.43 -0.63 -30.21
CA TRP A 24 -25.06 -1.95 -30.09
C TRP A 24 -24.06 -3.11 -30.24
N LYS A 25 -23.02 -2.94 -31.08
CA LYS A 25 -21.95 -3.94 -31.25
C LYS A 25 -20.97 -3.98 -30.07
N ILE A 26 -20.73 -2.84 -29.40
CA ILE A 26 -19.86 -2.76 -28.20
C ILE A 26 -20.59 -3.22 -26.93
N TYR A 27 -21.90 -2.96 -26.82
CA TYR A 27 -22.71 -3.46 -25.69
C TYR A 27 -22.91 -4.99 -25.69
N ARG A 28 -22.71 -5.68 -26.83
CA ARG A 28 -22.88 -7.13 -26.93
C ARG A 28 -21.69 -7.97 -26.42
N HIS A 29 -20.59 -7.33 -26.02
CA HIS A 29 -19.42 -8.02 -25.46
C HIS A 29 -19.14 -7.74 -23.97
N THR A 30 -20.05 -7.06 -23.28
CA THR A 30 -20.11 -7.06 -21.82
C THR A 30 -21.35 -7.82 -21.40
N GLY A 31 -21.26 -9.15 -21.53
CA GLY A 31 -22.15 -10.03 -20.80
C GLY A 31 -21.96 -9.76 -19.32
N HIS A 32 -22.87 -8.99 -18.74
CA HIS A 32 -23.25 -9.23 -17.36
C HIS A 32 -23.79 -10.66 -17.33
N GLU A 33 -22.91 -11.61 -17.00
CA GLU A 33 -23.34 -12.85 -16.39
C GLU A 33 -24.12 -12.45 -15.15
N THR A 34 -25.44 -12.46 -15.26
CA THR A 34 -26.30 -12.62 -14.09
C THR A 34 -25.80 -13.88 -13.41
N ALA A 35 -25.19 -13.74 -12.23
CA ALA A 35 -24.86 -14.86 -11.37
C ALA A 35 -26.07 -15.83 -11.37
N PRO A 36 -25.89 -17.12 -11.68
CA PRO A 36 -26.98 -18.06 -11.62
C PRO A 36 -27.56 -17.98 -10.20
N ALA A 37 -28.86 -17.69 -10.08
CA ALA A 37 -29.54 -17.80 -8.81
C ALA A 37 -29.24 -19.19 -8.25
N ALA A 38 -28.69 -19.24 -7.03
CA ALA A 38 -28.23 -20.46 -6.37
C ALA A 38 -29.29 -21.56 -6.54
N LYS A 39 -28.97 -22.58 -7.32
CA LYS A 39 -29.92 -23.63 -7.66
C LYS A 39 -30.08 -24.51 -6.43
N THR A 40 -31.17 -24.33 -5.70
CA THR A 40 -31.40 -25.08 -4.46
C THR A 40 -31.80 -26.50 -4.81
N ILE A 41 -30.99 -27.46 -4.37
CA ILE A 41 -31.14 -28.87 -4.71
C ILE A 41 -31.73 -29.62 -3.53
N TYR A 42 -32.74 -30.47 -3.79
CA TYR A 42 -33.40 -31.31 -2.81
C TYR A 42 -33.11 -32.79 -3.09
N HIS A 43 -32.99 -33.61 -2.05
CA HIS A 43 -32.83 -35.06 -2.19
C HIS A 43 -33.83 -35.83 -1.33
N CYS A 44 -34.09 -37.08 -1.72
CA CYS A 44 -34.93 -37.99 -0.95
C CYS A 44 -34.07 -38.79 0.06
N PRO A 45 -34.39 -38.78 1.37
CA PRO A 45 -33.63 -39.52 2.39
C PRO A 45 -33.53 -41.03 2.15
N MET A 46 -34.53 -41.60 1.48
CA MET A 46 -34.60 -43.04 1.18
C MET A 46 -34.07 -43.41 -0.21
N HIS A 47 -33.96 -42.45 -1.12
CA HIS A 47 -33.47 -42.65 -2.49
C HIS A 47 -32.48 -41.52 -2.83
N PRO A 48 -31.24 -41.57 -2.31
CA PRO A 48 -30.30 -40.45 -2.39
C PRO A 48 -29.91 -40.05 -3.83
N THR A 49 -30.08 -40.97 -4.79
CA THR A 49 -29.84 -40.74 -6.21
C THR A 49 -30.95 -39.94 -6.90
N TYR A 50 -32.12 -39.76 -6.27
CA TYR A 50 -33.19 -38.92 -6.79
C TYR A 50 -33.05 -37.49 -6.26
N ILE A 51 -32.78 -36.57 -7.19
CA ILE A 51 -32.46 -35.17 -6.92
C ILE A 51 -33.47 -34.29 -7.65
N SER A 52 -33.97 -33.25 -7.00
CA SER A 52 -34.94 -32.30 -7.56
C SER A 52 -34.51 -30.86 -7.33
N ASP A 53 -34.89 -29.96 -8.25
CA ASP A 53 -34.70 -28.52 -8.14
C ASP A 53 -35.93 -27.81 -7.54
N LYS A 54 -36.94 -28.56 -7.09
CA LYS A 54 -38.18 -28.05 -6.50
C LYS A 54 -38.54 -28.81 -5.22
N PRO A 55 -39.11 -28.13 -4.20
CA PRO A 55 -39.65 -28.80 -3.03
C PRO A 55 -40.89 -29.63 -3.40
N GLY A 56 -41.05 -30.79 -2.77
CA GLY A 56 -42.18 -31.69 -3.02
C GLY A 56 -41.98 -33.05 -2.38
N ASP A 57 -42.86 -34.00 -2.73
CA ASP A 57 -42.76 -35.39 -2.28
C ASP A 57 -42.05 -36.24 -3.34
N CYS A 58 -41.22 -37.19 -2.91
CA CYS A 58 -40.49 -38.08 -3.79
C CYS A 58 -41.48 -39.01 -4.53
N PRO A 59 -41.47 -39.07 -5.87
CA PRO A 59 -42.38 -39.93 -6.63
C PRO A 59 -42.09 -41.43 -6.49
N ILE A 60 -40.95 -41.80 -5.88
CA ILE A 60 -40.55 -43.20 -5.68
C ILE A 60 -41.14 -43.75 -4.37
N CYS A 61 -41.12 -42.98 -3.28
CA CYS A 61 -41.51 -43.46 -1.95
C CYS A 61 -42.50 -42.56 -1.19
N GLY A 62 -42.93 -41.45 -1.79
CA GLY A 62 -43.95 -40.56 -1.23
C GLY A 62 -43.49 -39.70 -0.04
N MET A 63 -42.20 -39.70 0.30
CA MET A 63 -41.68 -38.88 1.40
C MET A 63 -41.24 -37.49 0.94
N LYS A 64 -41.36 -36.51 1.83
CA LYS A 64 -41.01 -35.11 1.55
C LYS A 64 -39.51 -34.94 1.32
N LEU A 65 -39.15 -34.28 0.22
CA LEU A 65 -37.77 -34.01 -0.16
C LEU A 65 -37.12 -32.99 0.79
N VAL A 66 -35.85 -33.22 1.11
CA VAL A 66 -35.07 -32.41 2.07
C VAL A 66 -34.04 -31.57 1.32
N LEU A 67 -33.92 -30.30 1.72
CA LEU A 67 -33.00 -29.32 1.15
C LEU A 67 -31.55 -29.74 1.39
N ILE A 68 -30.70 -29.67 0.37
CA ILE A 68 -29.25 -29.70 0.54
C ILE A 68 -28.81 -28.25 0.74
N GLU A 69 -28.48 -27.88 1.97
CA GLU A 69 -27.81 -26.61 2.26
C GLU A 69 -26.34 -26.75 1.84
N GLU A 70 -25.82 -25.80 1.05
CA GLU A 70 -24.36 -25.69 0.86
C GLU A 70 -23.76 -25.30 2.22
N GLU A 71 -23.15 -26.27 2.89
CA GLU A 71 -22.47 -26.05 4.16
C GLU A 71 -21.35 -25.01 3.98
N LYS A 72 -21.41 -23.96 4.80
CA LYS A 72 -20.34 -22.97 4.93
C LYS A 72 -19.07 -23.68 5.39
N HIS A 73 -18.08 -23.77 4.51
CA HIS A 73 -16.66 -23.99 4.78
C HIS A 73 -16.37 -24.98 5.93
N GLU A 74 -16.59 -26.27 5.70
CA GLU A 74 -15.55 -27.21 6.09
C GLU A 74 -14.34 -26.88 5.22
N ALA A 75 -13.30 -26.28 5.81
CA ALA A 75 -12.01 -26.15 5.16
C ALA A 75 -11.56 -27.56 4.79
N ALA A 76 -11.73 -27.89 3.52
CA ALA A 76 -11.27 -29.13 2.94
C ALA A 76 -9.79 -29.30 3.30
N VAL A 77 -9.41 -30.55 3.50
CA VAL A 77 -8.03 -31.03 3.69
C VAL A 77 -7.09 -30.61 2.52
N SER A 78 -7.58 -29.85 1.53
CA SER A 78 -6.85 -29.32 0.37
C SER A 78 -5.99 -28.08 0.65
N ASP A 79 -6.23 -27.32 1.72
CA ASP A 79 -5.54 -26.03 1.95
C ASP A 79 -4.45 -26.11 3.04
N LEU A 80 -4.14 -27.33 3.51
CA LEU A 80 -3.09 -27.55 4.49
C LEU A 80 -1.71 -27.38 3.83
N PRO A 81 -0.77 -26.66 4.47
CA PRO A 81 0.62 -26.66 4.03
C PRO A 81 1.17 -28.09 3.98
N GLU A 82 1.89 -28.44 2.92
CA GLU A 82 2.48 -29.77 2.74
C GLU A 82 3.30 -30.20 3.98
N GLY A 83 3.10 -31.44 4.43
CA GLY A 83 3.81 -32.00 5.59
C GLY A 83 3.37 -31.42 6.93
N ARG A 84 2.15 -30.90 7.04
CA ARG A 84 1.55 -30.41 8.29
C ARG A 84 0.10 -30.84 8.43
N ALA A 85 -0.34 -31.02 9.67
CA ALA A 85 -1.69 -31.43 10.03
C ALA A 85 -2.25 -30.59 11.20
N PRO A 86 -3.59 -30.48 11.35
CA PRO A 86 -4.20 -29.83 12.50
C PRO A 86 -3.82 -30.50 13.82
N VAL A 87 -3.47 -29.68 14.82
CA VAL A 87 -3.06 -30.10 16.16
C VAL A 87 -4.19 -29.81 17.14
N SER A 88 -4.50 -30.76 18.02
CA SER A 88 -5.50 -30.60 19.07
C SER A 88 -4.83 -30.75 20.43
N LEU A 89 -4.97 -29.75 21.30
CA LEU A 89 -4.38 -29.72 22.63
C LEU A 89 -5.45 -29.47 23.69
N THR A 90 -5.37 -30.20 24.80
CA THR A 90 -6.19 -29.93 25.99
C THR A 90 -5.82 -28.57 26.60
N GLN A 91 -6.75 -27.95 27.31
CA GLN A 91 -6.53 -26.65 27.96
C GLN A 91 -5.35 -26.67 28.94
N GLU A 92 -5.20 -27.77 29.70
CA GLU A 92 -4.06 -28.00 30.60
C GLU A 92 -2.74 -28.02 29.83
N ARG A 93 -2.68 -28.74 28.69
CA ARG A 93 -1.47 -28.82 27.86
C ARG A 93 -1.13 -27.46 27.23
N GLN A 94 -2.14 -26.70 26.81
CA GLN A 94 -1.95 -25.33 26.31
C GLN A 94 -1.35 -24.40 27.37
N GLN A 95 -1.84 -24.49 28.62
CA GLN A 95 -1.32 -23.71 29.75
C GLN A 95 0.12 -24.11 30.09
N LEU A 96 0.43 -25.41 30.13
CA LEU A 96 1.76 -25.92 30.46
C LEU A 96 2.82 -25.51 29.43
N ILE A 97 2.49 -25.50 28.14
CA ILE A 97 3.41 -25.09 27.07
C ILE A 97 3.36 -23.58 26.79
N GLY A 98 2.44 -22.85 27.44
CA GLY A 98 2.31 -21.40 27.32
C GLY A 98 1.81 -20.92 25.95
N VAL A 99 0.85 -21.63 25.33
CA VAL A 99 0.18 -21.13 24.12
C VAL A 99 -0.61 -19.87 24.47
N ARG A 100 -0.37 -18.82 23.69
CA ARG A 100 -1.14 -17.58 23.70
C ARG A 100 -1.63 -17.32 22.28
N THR A 101 -2.83 -16.78 22.18
CA THR A 101 -3.42 -16.38 20.92
C THR A 101 -3.64 -14.88 20.90
N SER A 102 -3.68 -14.31 19.70
CA SER A 102 -4.07 -12.94 19.42
C SER A 102 -5.08 -12.95 18.29
N SER A 103 -6.08 -12.07 18.36
CA SER A 103 -7.01 -11.89 17.26
C SER A 103 -6.35 -11.16 16.09
N VAL A 104 -6.63 -11.60 14.87
CA VAL A 104 -6.35 -10.90 13.62
C VAL A 104 -7.33 -9.75 13.50
N SER A 105 -6.83 -8.53 13.34
CA SER A 105 -7.67 -7.33 13.34
C SER A 105 -7.15 -6.32 12.32
N MET A 106 -8.05 -5.50 11.80
CA MET A 106 -7.67 -4.30 11.05
C MET A 106 -6.95 -3.31 11.98
N ARG A 107 -5.75 -2.85 11.60
CA ARG A 107 -4.93 -1.90 12.35
C ARG A 107 -4.38 -0.81 11.44
N ASP A 108 -4.34 0.41 11.96
CA ASP A 108 -3.56 1.48 11.34
C ASP A 108 -2.07 1.14 11.46
N MET A 109 -1.45 0.88 10.31
CA MET A 109 -0.05 0.49 10.24
C MET A 109 0.85 1.65 9.85
N GLU A 110 2.01 1.71 10.49
CA GLU A 110 3.06 2.67 10.21
C GLU A 110 4.40 1.96 10.07
N ILE A 111 5.20 2.39 9.10
CA ILE A 111 6.57 1.93 8.92
C ILE A 111 7.50 3.12 9.00
N ILE A 112 8.70 2.90 9.55
CA ILE A 112 9.73 3.93 9.66
C ILE A 112 10.81 3.63 8.64
N VAL A 113 10.93 4.49 7.62
CA VAL A 113 12.05 4.47 6.68
C VAL A 113 13.20 5.21 7.33
N ARG A 114 14.30 4.50 7.58
CA ARG A 114 15.51 5.06 8.21
C ARG A 114 16.49 5.46 7.13
N ALA A 115 16.84 6.74 7.08
CA ALA A 115 17.71 7.30 6.05
C ALA A 115 18.84 8.08 6.70
N SER A 116 20.06 7.90 6.19
CA SER A 116 21.17 8.78 6.55
C SER A 116 21.05 10.10 5.79
N GLY A 117 21.42 11.19 6.45
CA GLY A 117 21.31 12.50 5.86
C GLY A 117 22.28 13.53 6.41
N ARG A 118 22.14 14.74 5.88
CA ARG A 118 22.86 15.92 6.36
C ARG A 118 21.97 17.15 6.36
N VAL A 119 22.30 18.11 7.21
CA VAL A 119 21.73 19.45 7.17
C VAL A 119 22.20 20.15 5.89
N ALA A 120 21.26 20.64 5.10
CA ALA A 120 21.54 21.19 3.78
C ALA A 120 22.36 22.48 3.87
N TYR A 121 23.36 22.56 2.99
CA TYR A 121 24.04 23.79 2.60
C TYR A 121 24.09 23.80 1.08
N ASP A 122 23.28 24.64 0.44
CA ASP A 122 23.11 24.60 -1.02
C ASP A 122 23.02 26.01 -1.63
N PRO A 123 24.18 26.70 -1.76
CA PRO A 123 24.24 28.01 -2.38
C PRO A 123 23.78 28.02 -3.84
N ASP A 124 24.02 26.93 -4.57
CA ASP A 124 23.62 26.82 -5.97
C ASP A 124 22.10 26.77 -6.12
N LEU A 125 21.42 25.98 -5.30
CA LEU A 125 19.96 25.92 -5.31
C LEU A 125 19.36 27.25 -4.87
N TYR A 126 19.93 27.85 -3.82
CA TYR A 126 19.51 29.18 -3.38
C TYR A 126 19.59 30.20 -4.52
N ASN A 127 20.73 30.27 -5.23
CA ASN A 127 20.94 31.19 -6.34
C ASN A 127 19.97 30.92 -7.49
N ALA A 128 19.72 29.65 -7.82
CA ALA A 128 18.77 29.27 -8.86
C ALA A 128 17.32 29.67 -8.50
N ILE A 129 16.92 29.55 -7.23
CA ILE A 129 15.60 29.98 -6.76
C ILE A 129 15.46 31.50 -6.87
N VAL A 130 16.48 32.25 -6.42
CA VAL A 130 16.49 33.72 -6.52
C VAL A 130 16.40 34.17 -7.98
N GLU A 131 17.18 33.55 -8.87
CA GLU A 131 17.14 33.81 -10.32
C GLU A 131 15.74 33.59 -10.90
N HIS A 132 15.09 32.48 -10.53
CA HIS A 132 13.75 32.16 -11.01
C HIS A 132 12.68 33.14 -10.48
N VAL A 133 12.78 33.54 -9.21
CA VAL A 133 11.88 34.55 -8.61
C VAL A 133 12.04 35.90 -9.32
N GLU A 134 13.26 36.32 -9.62
CA GLU A 134 13.50 37.56 -10.38
C GLU A 134 12.99 37.45 -11.83
N ALA A 135 13.13 36.30 -12.49
CA ALA A 135 12.55 36.06 -13.81
C ALA A 135 11.02 36.18 -13.81
N LEU A 136 10.35 35.66 -12.77
CA LEU A 136 8.90 35.80 -12.59
C LEU A 136 8.48 37.26 -12.39
N LYS A 137 9.20 38.01 -11.54
CA LYS A 137 8.95 39.45 -11.34
C LYS A 137 9.15 40.24 -12.62
N ALA A 138 10.19 39.92 -13.40
CA ALA A 138 10.44 40.56 -14.69
C ALA A 138 9.28 40.31 -15.65
N LYS A 139 8.81 39.05 -15.76
CA LYS A 139 7.65 38.69 -16.57
C LYS A 139 6.37 39.39 -16.13
N GLU A 140 6.16 39.60 -14.84
CA GLU A 140 5.00 40.35 -14.36
C GLU A 140 5.04 41.81 -14.82
N LYS A 141 6.22 42.44 -14.78
CA LYS A 141 6.43 43.82 -15.25
C LYS A 141 6.24 43.96 -16.76
N THR A 142 6.49 42.91 -17.56
CA THR A 142 6.34 43.00 -19.01
C THR A 142 4.89 43.00 -19.47
N LYS A 143 3.92 42.58 -18.65
CA LYS A 143 2.49 42.50 -19.03
C LYS A 143 1.90 43.79 -19.61
N GLY A 144 2.42 44.95 -19.21
CA GLY A 144 1.99 46.26 -19.74
C GLY A 144 2.69 46.71 -21.03
N SER A 145 3.66 45.94 -21.54
CA SER A 145 4.43 46.28 -22.73
C SER A 145 3.67 45.93 -24.03
N PRO A 146 3.65 46.82 -25.04
CA PRO A 146 3.07 46.53 -26.35
C PRO A 146 3.98 45.68 -27.25
N MET A 147 5.23 45.40 -26.85
CA MET A 147 6.22 44.71 -27.69
C MET A 147 6.20 43.19 -27.47
N ALA A 148 5.88 42.41 -28.52
CA ALA A 148 5.83 40.94 -28.45
C ALA A 148 7.17 40.30 -28.06
N GLU A 149 8.29 40.82 -28.58
CA GLU A 149 9.65 40.35 -28.27
C GLU A 149 10.00 40.44 -26.78
N VAL A 150 9.46 41.46 -26.09
CA VAL A 150 9.67 41.66 -24.65
C VAL A 150 8.98 40.55 -23.85
N HIS A 151 7.76 40.16 -24.25
CA HIS A 151 7.04 39.04 -23.63
C HIS A 151 7.73 37.70 -23.89
N GLU A 152 8.14 37.47 -25.14
CA GLU A 152 8.81 36.21 -25.53
C GLU A 152 10.13 36.02 -24.77
N ARG A 153 10.91 37.10 -24.62
CA ARG A 153 12.16 37.08 -23.85
C ARG A 153 11.89 36.79 -22.37
N ALA A 154 10.89 37.44 -21.77
CA ALA A 154 10.50 37.19 -20.38
C ALA A 154 10.04 35.74 -20.16
N ASP A 155 9.23 35.21 -21.07
CA ASP A 155 8.79 33.81 -21.03
C ASP A 155 9.96 32.84 -21.18
N SER A 156 10.92 33.13 -22.06
CA SER A 156 12.12 32.31 -22.23
C SER A 156 12.95 32.23 -20.95
N MET A 157 13.15 33.37 -20.26
CA MET A 157 13.87 33.41 -18.97
C MET A 157 13.16 32.61 -17.88
N VAL A 158 11.83 32.68 -17.79
CA VAL A 158 11.06 31.87 -16.83
C VAL A 158 11.17 30.38 -17.16
N ARG A 159 11.12 30.01 -18.45
CA ARG A 159 11.26 28.61 -18.88
C ARG A 159 12.65 28.05 -18.57
N SER A 160 13.72 28.80 -18.86
CA SER A 160 15.10 28.33 -18.64
C SER A 160 15.43 28.19 -17.15
N SER A 161 15.09 29.20 -16.35
CA SER A 161 15.28 29.17 -14.88
C SER A 161 14.44 28.06 -14.23
N GLY A 162 13.19 27.87 -14.66
CA GLY A 162 12.34 26.77 -14.19
C GLY A 162 12.85 25.39 -14.60
N LEU A 163 13.44 25.24 -15.78
CA LEU A 163 14.10 24.00 -16.20
C LEU A 163 15.31 23.70 -15.32
N ARG A 164 16.12 24.71 -14.99
CA ARG A 164 17.27 24.56 -14.08
C ARG A 164 16.83 24.02 -12.72
N LEU A 165 15.78 24.58 -12.12
CA LEU A 165 15.24 24.07 -10.85
C LEU A 165 14.79 22.61 -10.94
N ARG A 166 14.17 22.21 -12.06
CA ARG A 166 13.81 20.80 -12.31
C ARG A 166 15.01 19.89 -12.47
N GLN A 167 16.07 20.35 -13.13
CA GLN A 167 17.34 19.62 -13.23
C GLN A 167 18.01 19.45 -11.85
N MET A 168 17.77 20.38 -10.93
CA MET A 168 18.21 20.30 -9.54
C MET A 168 17.29 19.45 -8.65
N GLY A 169 16.30 18.75 -9.22
CA GLY A 169 15.46 17.76 -8.53
C GLY A 169 14.10 18.27 -8.05
N LEU A 170 13.76 19.54 -8.26
CA LEU A 170 12.48 20.11 -7.79
C LEU A 170 11.32 19.75 -8.74
N SER A 171 10.19 19.35 -8.19
CA SER A 171 8.94 19.18 -8.93
C SER A 171 8.24 20.52 -9.18
N GLN A 172 7.36 20.58 -10.18
CA GLN A 172 6.60 21.80 -10.48
C GLN A 172 5.79 22.33 -9.28
N PRO A 173 5.04 21.49 -8.52
CA PRO A 173 4.32 21.97 -7.34
C PRO A 173 5.22 22.61 -6.28
N GLN A 174 6.46 22.14 -6.14
CA GLN A 174 7.44 22.68 -5.20
C GLN A 174 8.02 24.01 -5.67
N ILE A 175 8.33 24.13 -6.96
CA ILE A 175 8.74 25.40 -7.56
C ILE A 175 7.66 26.46 -7.31
N ASP A 176 6.41 26.09 -7.54
CA ASP A 176 5.28 26.99 -7.30
C ASP A 176 5.14 27.36 -5.80
N GLU A 177 5.33 26.41 -4.88
CA GLU A 177 5.26 26.70 -3.44
C GLU A 177 6.37 27.65 -2.97
N MET A 178 7.61 27.41 -3.40
CA MET A 178 8.75 28.23 -3.01
C MET A 178 8.68 29.64 -3.60
N THR A 179 8.21 29.77 -4.84
CA THR A 179 8.07 31.08 -5.49
C THR A 179 6.89 31.88 -4.93
N ARG A 180 5.81 31.22 -4.51
CA ARG A 180 4.63 31.88 -3.89
C ARG A 180 4.98 32.62 -2.59
N LYS A 181 5.81 32.03 -1.72
CA LYS A 181 6.05 32.57 -0.37
C LYS A 181 6.80 33.90 -0.35
N THR A 182 7.40 34.35 -1.47
CA THR A 182 8.25 35.56 -1.61
C THR A 182 9.39 35.70 -0.59
N LYS A 183 9.51 34.80 0.39
CA LYS A 183 10.61 34.66 1.31
C LYS A 183 11.71 33.88 0.61
N THR A 184 12.87 34.53 0.52
CA THR A 184 14.11 33.90 0.10
C THR A 184 14.43 32.73 1.04
N PRO A 185 14.81 31.54 0.54
CA PRO A 185 15.09 30.37 1.36
C PRO A 185 16.46 30.49 2.06
N THR A 186 16.59 31.43 3.00
CA THR A 186 17.84 31.66 3.75
C THR A 186 18.28 30.43 4.56
N ASN A 187 17.32 29.55 4.87
CA ASN A 187 17.54 28.26 5.53
C ASN A 187 18.34 27.22 4.71
N LEU A 188 18.63 27.51 3.44
CA LEU A 188 19.58 26.74 2.63
C LEU A 188 21.04 27.16 2.84
N LEU A 189 21.29 28.31 3.47
CA LEU A 189 22.62 28.91 3.59
C LEU A 189 23.11 28.92 5.04
N LEU A 190 22.25 29.38 5.96
CA LEU A 190 22.65 29.69 7.32
C LEU A 190 21.65 29.13 8.32
N SER A 191 22.16 28.67 9.46
CA SER A 191 21.32 28.35 10.61
C SER A 191 20.96 29.62 11.36
N GLU A 192 19.68 29.98 11.34
CA GLU A 192 19.13 31.04 12.18
C GLU A 192 18.35 30.43 13.36
N LYS A 193 18.55 30.99 14.57
CA LYS A 193 17.81 30.56 15.75
C LYS A 193 16.33 30.87 15.57
N GLY A 194 15.46 29.86 15.68
CA GLY A 194 14.03 30.02 15.40
C GLY A 194 13.65 29.78 13.92
N GLY A 195 14.64 29.58 13.04
CA GLY A 195 14.42 29.18 11.66
C GLY A 195 14.14 27.68 11.52
N ALA A 196 13.70 27.25 10.34
CA ALA A 196 13.71 25.84 9.96
C ALA A 196 14.98 25.56 9.15
N MET A 197 15.51 24.34 9.21
CA MET A 197 16.62 23.88 8.39
C MET A 197 16.15 22.82 7.42
N TRP A 198 16.74 22.81 6.22
CA TRP A 198 16.52 21.73 5.28
C TRP A 198 17.44 20.56 5.60
N ILE A 199 16.91 19.35 5.47
CA ILE A 199 17.64 18.09 5.63
C ILE A 199 17.63 17.35 4.31
N TYR A 200 18.80 16.94 3.85
CA TYR A 200 18.97 16.05 2.71
C TYR A 200 19.23 14.64 3.23
N ALA A 201 18.19 13.81 3.22
CA ALA A 201 18.27 12.40 3.54
C ALA A 201 18.33 11.55 2.26
N GLN A 202 18.94 10.37 2.33
CA GLN A 202 19.07 9.47 1.19
C GLN A 202 18.27 8.19 1.45
N ILE A 203 17.34 7.89 0.57
CA ILE A 203 16.55 6.65 0.59
C ILE A 203 16.94 5.78 -0.60
N TYR A 204 16.80 4.47 -0.44
CA TYR A 204 17.06 3.53 -1.53
C TYR A 204 15.92 3.53 -2.55
N GLU A 205 16.23 3.10 -3.77
CA GLU A 205 15.25 3.02 -4.87
C GLU A 205 13.99 2.21 -4.52
N HIS A 206 14.10 1.13 -3.75
CA HIS A 206 12.97 0.31 -3.34
C HIS A 206 12.05 0.98 -2.30
N GLU A 207 12.54 2.02 -1.62
CA GLU A 207 11.80 2.82 -0.63
C GLU A 207 11.13 4.04 -1.28
N ALA A 208 11.54 4.41 -2.49
CA ALA A 208 11.05 5.57 -3.23
C ALA A 208 9.52 5.60 -3.38
N GLY A 209 8.88 4.43 -3.54
CA GLY A 209 7.42 4.34 -3.66
C GLY A 209 6.67 4.57 -2.34
N LEU A 210 7.36 4.46 -1.20
CA LEU A 210 6.78 4.60 0.14
C LEU A 210 6.87 6.04 0.63
N VAL A 211 7.99 6.71 0.34
CA VAL A 211 8.25 8.07 0.81
C VAL A 211 7.58 9.11 -0.08
N LYS A 212 6.78 10.00 0.51
CA LYS A 212 6.01 11.03 -0.18
C LYS A 212 6.09 12.35 0.58
N SER A 213 5.91 13.45 -0.16
CA SER A 213 5.78 14.79 0.44
C SER A 213 4.61 14.84 1.43
N GLY A 214 4.80 15.56 2.54
CA GLY A 214 3.84 15.71 3.62
C GLY A 214 4.03 14.73 4.79
N GLN A 215 4.81 13.66 4.61
CA GLN A 215 5.12 12.70 5.68
C GLN A 215 5.92 13.35 6.81
N MET A 216 5.76 12.83 8.03
CA MET A 216 6.52 13.28 9.17
C MET A 216 7.95 12.77 9.08
N MET A 217 8.90 13.65 9.38
CA MET A 217 10.33 13.30 9.42
C MET A 217 10.88 13.72 10.78
N ASP A 218 11.34 12.74 11.53
CA ASP A 218 12.09 12.96 12.75
C ASP A 218 13.58 12.93 12.45
N VAL A 219 14.32 13.85 13.03
CA VAL A 219 15.75 14.00 12.78
C VAL A 219 16.52 13.96 14.08
N ILE A 220 17.52 13.08 14.12
CA ILE A 220 18.41 12.89 15.26
C ILE A 220 19.80 13.32 14.81
N SER A 221 20.38 14.30 15.50
CA SER A 221 21.74 14.77 15.19
C SER A 221 22.77 14.01 16.04
N SER A 222 23.84 13.55 15.40
CA SER A 222 24.96 12.91 16.11
C SER A 222 25.69 13.89 17.05
N ALA A 223 25.62 15.19 16.77
CA ALA A 223 26.23 16.24 17.60
C ALA A 223 25.46 16.47 18.91
N ASN A 224 24.17 16.11 18.96
CA ASN A 224 23.31 16.28 20.12
C ASN A 224 22.48 15.00 20.38
N PRO A 225 23.11 13.91 20.87
CA PRO A 225 22.42 12.65 21.10
C PRO A 225 21.25 12.79 22.08
N GLY A 226 20.13 12.12 21.79
CA GLY A 226 18.95 12.09 22.66
C GLY A 226 17.93 13.21 22.43
N ARG A 227 18.17 14.14 21.49
CA ARG A 227 17.17 15.10 21.03
C ARG A 227 16.68 14.75 19.63
N THR A 228 15.37 14.60 19.50
CA THR A 228 14.68 14.41 18.23
C THR A 228 14.00 15.72 17.82
N LEU A 229 14.25 16.16 16.58
CA LEU A 229 13.58 17.31 15.98
C LEU A 229 12.61 16.82 14.91
N SER A 230 11.33 17.11 15.10
CA SER A 230 10.27 16.68 14.19
C SER A 230 9.92 17.76 13.18
N GLY A 231 9.85 17.38 11.92
CA GLY A 231 9.39 18.22 10.82
C GLY A 231 8.69 17.39 9.75
N LYS A 232 8.82 17.81 8.49
CA LYS A 232 8.07 17.18 7.39
C LYS A 232 8.95 16.98 6.16
N VAL A 233 8.68 15.91 5.43
CA VAL A 233 9.16 15.73 4.06
C VAL A 233 8.48 16.79 3.18
N ILE A 234 9.28 17.67 2.58
CA ILE A 234 8.80 18.64 1.60
C ILE A 234 8.94 18.10 0.17
N ALA A 235 9.95 17.25 -0.07
CA ALA A 235 10.26 16.73 -1.39
C ALA A 235 10.92 15.36 -1.39
N VAL A 236 10.73 14.65 -2.49
CA VAL A 236 11.58 13.53 -2.91
C VAL A 236 12.02 13.85 -4.34
N ASP A 237 13.32 13.89 -4.57
CA ASP A 237 13.89 14.14 -5.89
C ASP A 237 13.50 13.01 -6.84
N THR A 238 13.32 13.32 -8.12
CA THR A 238 12.93 12.34 -9.16
C THR A 238 14.13 11.70 -9.86
N ILE A 239 15.31 12.28 -9.71
CA ILE A 239 16.54 11.83 -10.37
C ILE A 239 17.33 10.96 -9.38
N LEU A 240 17.54 9.70 -9.73
CA LEU A 240 18.36 8.75 -8.97
C LEU A 240 19.84 9.11 -9.08
N ASN A 241 20.57 9.10 -7.96
CA ASN A 241 22.02 9.11 -8.02
C ASN A 241 22.50 7.73 -8.52
N PRO A 242 23.16 7.64 -9.69
CA PRO A 242 23.56 6.35 -10.27
C PRO A 242 24.68 5.65 -9.47
N GLU A 243 25.50 6.40 -8.73
CA GLU A 243 26.63 5.86 -7.96
C GLU A 243 26.14 5.15 -6.69
N THR A 244 25.20 5.76 -5.97
CA THR A 244 24.69 5.24 -4.69
C THR A 244 23.36 4.49 -4.85
N ARG A 245 22.68 4.61 -6.00
CA ARG A 245 21.30 4.15 -6.23
C ARG A 245 20.30 4.65 -5.19
N THR A 246 20.47 5.91 -4.79
CA THR A 246 19.59 6.57 -3.81
C THR A 246 18.86 7.76 -4.42
N LEU A 247 17.67 8.05 -3.90
CA LEU A 247 16.98 9.32 -4.11
C LEU A 247 17.20 10.23 -2.91
N ARG A 248 17.26 11.53 -3.18
CA ARG A 248 17.35 12.54 -2.13
C ARG A 248 15.96 12.91 -1.66
N VAL A 249 15.72 12.79 -0.36
CA VAL A 249 14.54 13.30 0.33
C VAL A 249 14.91 14.62 0.99
N ARG A 250 14.07 15.64 0.79
CA ARG A 250 14.22 16.94 1.42
C ARG A 250 13.21 17.05 2.54
N GLY A 251 13.69 17.21 3.76
CA GLY A 251 12.88 17.53 4.94
C GLY A 251 13.04 19.00 5.30
N GLU A 252 11.99 19.60 5.83
CA GLU A 252 12.05 20.90 6.52
C GLU A 252 11.81 20.67 8.00
N ILE A 253 12.83 20.95 8.82
CA ILE A 253 12.85 20.67 10.25
C ILE A 253 12.99 21.98 11.02
N PRO A 254 12.05 22.34 11.92
CA PRO A 254 12.20 23.47 12.82
C PRO A 254 13.48 23.37 13.65
N ASN A 255 14.23 24.48 13.73
CA ASN A 255 15.49 24.59 14.47
C ASN A 255 15.42 25.72 15.53
N PRO A 256 14.49 25.63 16.50
CA PRO A 256 14.22 26.73 17.44
C PRO A 256 15.42 27.12 18.29
N GLU A 257 16.25 26.14 18.64
CA GLU A 257 17.43 26.32 19.50
C GLU A 257 18.73 26.55 18.69
N GLY A 258 18.69 26.46 17.35
CA GLY A 258 19.90 26.60 16.51
C GLY A 258 20.85 25.41 16.61
N LEU A 259 20.34 24.22 16.95
CA LEU A 259 21.14 23.00 17.16
C LEU A 259 21.60 22.37 15.85
N LEU A 260 20.83 22.53 14.77
CA LEU A 260 21.18 22.04 13.45
C LEU A 260 22.04 23.06 12.72
N GLN A 261 23.31 22.74 12.49
CA GLN A 261 24.22 23.57 11.68
C GLN A 261 24.37 22.96 10.28
N PRO A 262 24.60 23.79 9.24
CA PRO A 262 24.80 23.29 7.88
C PRO A 262 25.93 22.25 7.81
N GLU A 263 25.79 21.28 6.91
CA GLU A 263 26.71 20.13 6.72
C GLU A 263 26.81 19.13 7.89
N MET A 264 26.07 19.32 9.00
CA MET A 264 26.01 18.29 10.05
C MET A 264 25.34 17.00 9.56
N TYR A 265 25.89 15.85 9.94
CA TYR A 265 25.24 14.56 9.74
C TYR A 265 24.05 14.37 10.68
N VAL A 266 23.01 13.72 10.15
CA VAL A 266 21.79 13.39 10.88
C VAL A 266 21.23 12.05 10.44
N ASP A 267 20.53 11.37 11.35
CA ASP A 267 19.65 10.25 11.03
C ASP A 267 18.23 10.79 10.83
N ALA A 268 17.63 10.50 9.68
CA ALA A 268 16.26 10.85 9.36
C ALA A 268 15.36 9.61 9.47
N LEU A 269 14.35 9.70 10.32
CA LEU A 269 13.31 8.70 10.51
C LEU A 269 12.03 9.22 9.84
N ILE A 270 11.70 8.65 8.69
CA ILE A 270 10.54 9.06 7.90
C ILE A 270 9.38 8.12 8.21
N HIS A 271 8.30 8.70 8.73
CA HIS A 271 7.11 7.99 9.15
C HIS A 271 6.15 7.82 7.97
N VAL A 272 5.90 6.58 7.58
CA VAL A 272 5.06 6.21 6.44
C VAL A 272 3.83 5.48 6.96
N ASN A 273 2.69 6.17 6.91
CA ASN A 273 1.40 5.59 7.24
C ASN A 273 0.90 4.71 6.07
N LEU A 274 0.68 3.42 6.33
CA LEU A 274 0.16 2.44 5.37
C LEU A 274 -1.37 2.34 5.38
N GLY A 275 -2.02 3.08 6.27
CA GLY A 275 -3.46 3.06 6.51
C GLY A 275 -3.90 1.85 7.30
N ASN A 276 -5.21 1.64 7.33
CA ASN A 276 -5.83 0.53 8.02
C ASN A 276 -5.67 -0.77 7.21
N LYS A 277 -4.96 -1.76 7.77
CA LYS A 277 -4.59 -3.01 7.12
C LYS A 277 -4.87 -4.20 8.03
N LEU A 278 -5.18 -5.36 7.43
CA LEU A 278 -5.30 -6.60 8.17
C LEU A 278 -3.92 -6.98 8.70
N ALA A 279 -3.77 -7.09 10.01
CA ALA A 279 -2.47 -7.23 10.63
C ALA A 279 -2.40 -8.45 11.56
N VAL A 280 -1.25 -9.13 11.54
CA VAL A 280 -0.91 -10.19 12.49
C VAL A 280 0.37 -9.84 13.24
N PRO A 281 0.48 -10.18 14.54
CA PRO A 281 1.73 -10.02 15.28
C PRO A 281 2.86 -10.76 14.57
N LYS A 282 4.07 -10.18 14.54
CA LYS A 282 5.22 -10.84 13.91
C LYS A 282 5.50 -12.21 14.54
N GLU A 283 5.29 -12.31 15.84
CA GLU A 283 5.49 -13.52 16.63
C GLU A 283 4.54 -14.64 16.22
N ALA A 284 3.43 -14.35 15.55
CA ALA A 284 2.53 -15.37 15.02
C ALA A 284 3.08 -16.09 13.78
N VAL A 285 3.98 -15.42 13.04
CA VAL A 285 4.44 -15.88 11.73
C VAL A 285 5.68 -16.75 11.88
N LEU A 286 5.55 -18.02 11.48
CA LEU A 286 6.69 -18.91 11.28
C LEU A 286 7.25 -18.71 9.89
N ASP A 287 8.49 -18.21 9.84
CA ASP A 287 9.24 -18.04 8.62
C ASP A 287 10.22 -19.19 8.41
N SER A 288 9.93 -20.03 7.43
CA SER A 288 10.81 -21.12 7.00
C SER A 288 11.75 -20.72 5.85
N GLY A 289 11.76 -19.45 5.44
CA GLY A 289 12.44 -18.95 4.26
C GLY A 289 11.70 -19.27 2.95
N GLN A 290 11.12 -20.46 2.82
CA GLN A 290 10.34 -20.85 1.64
C GLN A 290 8.85 -20.48 1.75
N ARG A 291 8.27 -20.61 2.95
CA ARG A 291 6.86 -20.34 3.20
C ARG A 291 6.68 -19.61 4.53
N LYS A 292 5.62 -18.81 4.63
CA LYS A 292 5.19 -18.15 5.85
C LYS A 292 3.94 -18.85 6.36
N ILE A 293 4.00 -19.39 7.57
CA ILE A 293 2.92 -20.21 8.13
C ILE A 293 2.50 -19.61 9.47
N ILE A 294 1.22 -19.68 9.77
CA ILE A 294 0.66 -19.36 11.08
C ILE A 294 -0.19 -20.53 11.57
N PHE A 295 -0.50 -20.55 12.86
CA PHE A 295 -1.48 -21.48 13.42
C PHE A 295 -2.74 -20.71 13.80
N VAL A 296 -3.86 -21.08 13.18
CA VAL A 296 -5.19 -20.50 13.45
C VAL A 296 -5.95 -21.42 14.40
N GLU A 297 -6.51 -20.84 15.46
CA GLU A 297 -7.42 -21.55 16.36
C GLU A 297 -8.84 -21.51 15.79
N GLU A 298 -9.28 -22.60 15.18
CA GLU A 298 -10.62 -22.72 14.56
C GLU A 298 -11.70 -23.04 15.60
N SER A 299 -11.32 -23.77 16.65
CA SER A 299 -12.14 -24.10 17.80
C SER A 299 -11.25 -24.25 19.03
N PRO A 300 -11.78 -24.12 20.26
CA PRO A 300 -10.97 -24.13 21.47
C PRO A 300 -9.98 -25.30 21.52
N GLY A 301 -8.69 -25.00 21.44
CA GLY A 301 -7.60 -25.98 21.44
C GLY A 301 -7.36 -26.78 20.18
N ARG A 302 -8.03 -26.44 19.07
CA ARG A 302 -7.74 -26.98 17.73
C ARG A 302 -7.04 -25.92 16.89
N PHE A 303 -5.77 -26.18 16.60
CA PHE A 303 -4.89 -25.30 15.85
C PHE A 303 -4.61 -25.87 14.47
N THR A 304 -5.02 -25.15 13.44
CA THR A 304 -4.83 -25.53 12.04
C THR A 304 -3.72 -24.68 11.43
N PRO A 305 -2.66 -25.31 10.86
CA PRO A 305 -1.60 -24.57 10.18
C PRO A 305 -2.14 -24.00 8.88
N ARG A 306 -1.83 -22.74 8.59
CA ARG A 306 -2.25 -22.08 7.36
C ARG A 306 -1.11 -21.27 6.76
N GLU A 307 -0.93 -21.40 5.45
CA GLU A 307 0.02 -20.59 4.71
C GLU A 307 -0.57 -19.19 4.48
N ILE A 308 0.24 -18.16 4.73
CA ILE A 308 -0.17 -16.77 4.55
C ILE A 308 0.75 -16.05 3.58
N ARG A 309 0.19 -15.03 2.91
CA ARG A 309 0.97 -14.07 2.14
C ARG A 309 1.01 -12.76 2.88
N ILE A 310 2.20 -12.39 3.35
CA ILE A 310 2.45 -11.11 4.01
C ILE A 310 2.72 -9.99 2.99
N GLY A 311 2.34 -8.77 3.37
CA GLY A 311 2.58 -7.54 2.64
C GLY A 311 3.75 -6.78 3.25
N LYS A 312 3.50 -5.54 3.67
CA LYS A 312 4.50 -4.72 4.35
C LYS A 312 4.74 -5.15 5.80
N GLU A 313 5.99 -4.99 6.21
CA GLU A 313 6.44 -5.21 7.58
C GLU A 313 6.47 -3.88 8.34
N ALA A 314 5.69 -3.79 9.43
CA ALA A 314 5.79 -2.71 10.42
C ALA A 314 6.64 -3.15 11.62
N GLU A 315 6.75 -2.33 12.66
CA GLU A 315 7.63 -2.62 13.80
C GLU A 315 7.26 -3.94 14.51
N SER A 316 5.99 -4.12 14.91
CA SER A 316 5.51 -5.30 15.65
C SER A 316 4.51 -6.16 14.87
N PHE A 317 4.13 -5.76 13.65
CA PHE A 317 3.07 -6.41 12.88
C PHE A 317 3.48 -6.65 11.43
N TYR A 318 2.94 -7.70 10.82
CA TYR A 318 2.91 -7.90 9.38
C TYR A 318 1.53 -7.55 8.83
N GLU A 319 1.49 -6.82 7.72
CA GLU A 319 0.30 -6.75 6.86
C GLU A 319 0.05 -8.14 6.29
N VAL A 320 -1.19 -8.61 6.33
CA VAL A 320 -1.60 -9.85 5.67
C VAL A 320 -2.39 -9.51 4.41
N VAL A 321 -1.94 -10.04 3.29
CA VAL A 321 -2.61 -9.90 1.99
C VAL A 321 -3.59 -11.04 1.75
N SER A 322 -3.26 -12.25 2.20
CA SER A 322 -4.15 -13.42 2.10
C SER A 322 -3.78 -14.52 3.10
N GLY A 323 -4.76 -15.38 3.40
CA GLY A 323 -4.60 -16.56 4.24
C GLY A 323 -5.32 -16.46 5.58
N VAL A 324 -5.62 -15.27 6.09
CA VAL A 324 -6.51 -15.12 7.26
C VAL A 324 -7.56 -14.06 7.03
N VAL A 325 -8.60 -14.11 7.84
CA VAL A 325 -9.66 -13.12 7.90
C VAL A 325 -9.68 -12.44 9.28
N GLU A 326 -10.30 -11.27 9.33
CA GLU A 326 -10.49 -10.55 10.58
C GLU A 326 -11.31 -11.36 11.59
N GLY A 327 -10.90 -11.31 12.86
CA GLY A 327 -11.54 -12.01 13.97
C GLY A 327 -10.96 -13.39 14.26
N GLU A 328 -10.20 -14.00 13.34
CA GLU A 328 -9.54 -15.29 13.60
C GLU A 328 -8.50 -15.14 14.74
N ASN A 329 -8.34 -16.19 15.54
CA ASN A 329 -7.33 -16.22 16.59
C ASN A 329 -6.08 -16.93 16.08
N VAL A 330 -4.94 -16.26 16.14
CA VAL A 330 -3.64 -16.81 15.72
C VAL A 330 -2.73 -17.00 16.90
N VAL A 331 -1.97 -18.10 16.89
CA VAL A 331 -1.00 -18.40 17.95
C VAL A 331 0.20 -17.46 17.86
N VAL A 332 0.55 -16.81 18.96
CA VAL A 332 1.68 -15.86 19.07
C VAL A 332 2.81 -16.38 19.97
N SER A 333 2.62 -17.52 20.64
CA SER A 333 3.65 -18.17 21.44
C SER A 333 3.56 -19.70 21.35
N ALA A 334 4.68 -20.38 21.60
CA ALA A 334 4.81 -21.83 21.44
C ALA A 334 4.61 -22.34 19.99
N ASN A 335 4.73 -21.47 18.98
CA ASN A 335 4.54 -21.79 17.57
C ASN A 335 5.44 -22.96 17.11
N PHE A 336 6.69 -23.00 17.58
CA PHE A 336 7.64 -24.06 17.24
C PHE A 336 7.23 -25.46 17.76
N LEU A 337 6.61 -25.51 18.96
CA LEU A 337 6.11 -26.76 19.53
C LEU A 337 4.91 -27.27 18.73
N LEU A 338 3.99 -26.37 18.37
CA LEU A 338 2.85 -26.70 17.50
C LEU A 338 3.30 -27.15 16.11
N ASP A 339 4.30 -26.49 15.53
CA ASP A 339 4.89 -26.85 14.24
C ASP A 339 5.54 -28.24 14.27
N SER A 340 6.23 -28.58 15.36
CA SER A 340 6.84 -29.90 15.54
C SER A 340 5.78 -31.00 15.68
N GLU A 341 4.75 -30.77 16.50
CA GLU A 341 3.62 -31.70 16.66
C GLU A 341 2.84 -31.89 15.34
N SER A 342 2.61 -30.79 14.62
CA SER A 342 1.92 -30.77 13.32
C SER A 342 2.66 -31.61 12.26
N ARG A 343 3.98 -31.47 12.17
CA ARG A 343 4.82 -32.28 11.27
C ARG A 343 4.81 -33.76 11.62
N ILE A 344 4.97 -34.10 12.91
CA ILE A 344 4.96 -35.49 13.38
C ILE A 344 3.62 -36.15 13.05
N LYS A 345 2.51 -35.45 13.29
CA LYS A 345 1.18 -35.97 12.99
C LYS A 345 0.97 -36.20 11.48
N SER A 346 1.49 -35.31 10.65
CA SER A 346 1.42 -35.47 9.18
C SER A 346 2.19 -36.69 8.68
N SER A 347 3.41 -36.94 9.18
CA SER A 347 4.22 -38.08 8.74
C SER A 347 3.63 -39.42 9.18
N LEU A 348 3.04 -39.47 10.38
CA LEU A 348 2.30 -40.63 10.87
C LEU A 348 1.07 -40.93 10.00
N SER A 349 0.33 -39.89 9.59
CA SER A 349 -0.84 -40.06 8.72
C SER A 349 -0.49 -40.53 7.30
N GLN A 350 0.65 -40.08 6.75
CA GLN A 350 1.15 -40.55 5.46
C GLN A 350 1.67 -41.99 5.52
N SER A 351 2.28 -42.40 6.64
CA SER A 351 2.80 -43.76 6.83
C SER A 351 1.67 -44.81 7.01
N GLY A 352 0.50 -44.41 7.50
CA GLY A 352 -0.66 -45.30 7.68
C GLY A 352 -1.46 -45.58 6.40
N ALA A 353 -1.33 -44.76 5.35
CA ALA A 353 -2.06 -44.90 4.10
C ALA A 353 -1.41 -45.87 3.08
N GLY A 354 -0.28 -46.50 3.44
CA GLY A 354 0.55 -47.33 2.54
C GLY A 354 0.44 -48.86 2.72
N HIS A 355 -0.50 -49.37 3.52
CA HIS A 355 -0.64 -50.82 3.75
C HIS A 355 -2.06 -51.33 3.48
N SER A 356 -2.40 -51.44 2.20
CA SER A 356 -3.45 -52.36 1.73
C SER A 356 -3.05 -52.88 0.34
N HIS A 357 -2.40 -54.03 0.32
CA HIS A 357 -2.17 -54.83 -0.89
C HIS A 357 -2.95 -56.13 -0.80
#